data_AF-A0A7U6KSA9-F1
#
_entry.id   AF-A0A7U6KSA9-F1
#
_cell.length_a   1.000
_cell.length_b   1.000
_cell.length_c   1.000
_cell.angle_alpha   90.00
_cell.angle_beta   90.00
_cell.angle_gamma   90.00
#
_symmetry.space_group_name_H-M   'P 1'
#
loop_
_entity.id
_entity.type
_entity.pdbx_description
1 polymer ?
#
loop_
_entity_poly.entity_id
_entity_poly.type
_entity_poly.pdbx_seq_one_letter_code
_entity_poly.pdbx_strand_id
1 'polypeptide(L)'
;MGKLTAYGHDVIMTETSKPAPADGLLNEVNDAFSGLTLALSKGRILEETMPLLRAAGVDLLEDPEASRKLIFQPQTQMYVY
;
A
#
# COMPACT_ATOMS: atom_id res chain seq x y z
N MET A 1 6.70 13.54 -25.39
CA MET A 1 6.00 14.38 -26.38
C MET A 1 4.52 14.42 -26.00
N GLY A 2 4.16 15.29 -25.06
CA GLY A 2 2.79 15.39 -24.54
C GLY A 2 1.89 16.12 -25.54
N LYS A 3 0.65 15.64 -25.72
CA LYS A 3 -0.36 16.34 -26.53
C LYS A 3 -1.03 17.41 -25.68
N LEU A 4 -0.83 18.68 -26.04
CA LEU A 4 -1.60 19.79 -25.50
C LEU A 4 -3.00 19.75 -26.10
N THR A 5 -4.02 19.74 -25.25
CA THR A 5 -5.41 19.99 -25.66
C THR A 5 -5.90 21.21 -24.90
N ALA A 6 -6.20 22.29 -25.61
CA ALA A 6 -6.59 23.57 -25.03
C ALA A 6 -8.11 23.74 -25.06
N TYR A 7 -8.71 23.98 -23.91
CA TYR A 7 -10.07 24.52 -23.77
C TYR A 7 -9.97 25.78 -22.90
N GLY A 8 -10.55 26.90 -23.37
CA GLY A 8 -10.68 28.22 -22.72
C GLY A 8 -9.90 28.52 -21.42
N HIS A 9 -9.00 29.51 -21.51
CA HIS A 9 -8.37 30.31 -20.42
C HIS A 9 -7.80 29.63 -19.16
N ASP A 10 -7.84 28.32 -19.02
CA ASP A 10 -7.12 27.62 -17.95
C ASP A 10 -6.37 26.41 -18.53
N VAL A 11 -5.04 26.44 -18.41
CA VAL A 11 -4.16 25.36 -18.89
C VAL A 11 -4.00 24.35 -17.75
N ILE A 12 -4.81 23.30 -17.77
CA ILE A 12 -4.62 22.17 -16.84
C ILE A 12 -3.67 21.17 -17.49
N MET A 13 -2.44 21.09 -16.95
CA MET A 13 -1.48 20.03 -17.26
C MET A 13 -1.99 18.72 -16.67
N THR A 14 -2.77 17.94 -17.42
CA THR A 14 -3.05 16.55 -17.04
C THR A 14 -1.92 15.67 -17.55
N GLU A 15 -0.86 15.52 -16.76
CA GLU A 15 0.17 14.52 -16.99
C GLU A 15 -0.44 13.14 -16.69
N THR A 16 -1.06 12.53 -17.70
CA THR A 16 -1.44 11.13 -17.63
C THR A 16 -0.18 10.26 -17.66
N SER A 17 -0.17 9.31 -16.73
CA SER A 17 0.56 8.06 -16.74
C SER A 17 2.07 8.13 -16.54
N LYS A 18 2.47 7.66 -15.33
CA LYS A 18 3.68 6.91 -14.98
C LYS A 18 4.68 6.77 -16.16
N PRO A 19 5.93 7.26 -16.03
CA PRO A 19 6.93 7.03 -17.06
C PRO A 19 7.06 5.52 -17.28
N ALA A 20 6.90 5.08 -18.53
CA ALA A 20 7.24 3.72 -18.93
C ALA A 20 8.69 3.46 -18.49
N PRO A 21 8.99 2.31 -17.86
CA PRO A 21 10.37 2.00 -17.47
C PRO A 21 11.22 1.98 -18.74
N ALA A 22 12.06 3.00 -18.88
CA ALA A 22 13.12 2.98 -19.85
C ALA A 22 14.14 1.97 -19.33
N ASP A 23 14.33 0.92 -20.10
CA ASP A 23 15.21 -0.21 -19.87
C ASP A 23 14.60 -1.37 -19.08
N GLY A 24 14.62 -2.55 -19.71
CA GLY A 24 13.89 -3.76 -19.33
C GLY A 24 14.44 -4.49 -18.10
N LEU A 25 14.55 -3.80 -16.98
CA LEU A 25 14.95 -4.39 -15.70
C LEU A 25 13.69 -4.85 -14.95
N LEU A 26 13.47 -6.16 -14.90
CA LEU A 26 12.36 -6.82 -14.20
C LEU A 26 12.44 -6.74 -12.65
N ASN A 27 13.33 -5.89 -12.12
CA ASN A 27 13.55 -5.68 -10.69
C ASN A 27 13.19 -4.25 -10.28
N GLU A 28 12.07 -3.71 -10.77
CA GLU A 28 11.46 -2.52 -10.17
C GLU A 28 10.98 -2.93 -8.77
N VAL A 29 11.80 -2.65 -7.74
CA VAL A 29 11.32 -2.66 -6.36
C VAL A 29 10.16 -1.68 -6.35
N ASN A 30 8.95 -2.22 -6.20
CA ASN A 30 7.75 -1.41 -6.15
C ASN A 30 7.75 -0.63 -4.83
N ASP A 31 8.48 0.48 -4.80
CA ASP A 31 8.62 1.43 -3.67
C ASP A 31 7.36 2.30 -3.50
N ALA A 32 6.26 1.92 -4.16
CA ALA A 32 5.00 2.66 -4.13
C ALA A 32 4.30 2.60 -2.76
N PHE A 33 4.73 1.73 -1.85
CA PHE A 33 4.19 1.65 -0.50
C PHE A 33 5.15 2.31 0.50
N SER A 34 4.80 3.51 0.95
CA SER A 34 5.56 4.29 1.95
C SER A 34 5.30 3.87 3.41
N GLY A 35 4.72 2.69 3.64
CA GLY A 35 4.40 2.15 4.95
C GLY A 35 5.31 0.99 5.38
N LEU A 36 5.06 0.47 6.58
CA LEU A 36 5.78 -0.71 7.09
C LEU A 36 5.07 -2.01 6.65
N THR A 37 5.80 -2.89 5.97
CA THR A 37 5.31 -4.24 5.62
C THR A 37 5.85 -5.25 6.64
N LEU A 38 4.95 -5.93 7.35
CA LEU A 38 5.28 -7.01 8.28
C LEU A 38 4.91 -8.35 7.67
N ALA A 39 5.89 -9.24 7.53
CA ALA A 39 5.67 -10.61 7.09
C ALA A 39 5.43 -11.51 8.32
N LEU A 40 4.21 -12.02 8.46
CA LEU A 40 3.80 -12.92 9.54
C LEU A 40 3.25 -14.22 8.95
N SER A 41 3.60 -15.36 9.55
CA SER A 41 3.03 -16.66 9.20
C SER A 41 1.73 -16.92 9.97
N LYS A 42 0.77 -17.62 9.33
CA LYS A 42 -0.50 -18.04 9.95
C LYS A 42 -0.30 -18.99 11.15
N GLY A 43 -1.36 -19.21 11.91
CA GLY A 43 -1.37 -20.03 13.12
C GLY A 43 -0.71 -19.32 14.30
N ARG A 44 0.04 -20.08 15.10
CA ARG A 44 0.55 -19.64 16.41
C ARG A 44 1.31 -18.31 16.40
N ILE A 45 2.16 -18.06 15.39
CA ILE A 45 2.95 -16.81 15.31
C ILE A 45 2.03 -15.60 15.16
N LEU A 46 1.00 -15.71 14.32
CA LEU A 46 0.02 -14.64 14.19
C LEU A 46 -0.75 -14.46 15.50
N GLU A 47 -1.30 -15.53 16.07
CA GLU A 47 -2.11 -15.47 17.30
C GLU A 47 -1.36 -14.86 18.48
N GLU A 48 -0.08 -15.19 18.65
CA GLU A 48 0.77 -14.67 19.73
C GLU A 48 1.23 -13.22 19.47
N THR A 49 1.32 -12.79 18.21
CA THR A 49 1.73 -11.42 17.86
C THR A 49 0.56 -10.43 17.83
N MET A 50 -0.68 -10.89 17.60
CA MET A 50 -1.86 -10.04 17.58
C MET A 50 -2.05 -9.16 18.82
N PRO A 51 -1.86 -9.65 20.07
CA PRO A 51 -1.92 -8.81 21.26
C PRO A 51 -0.90 -7.66 21.27
N LEU A 52 0.32 -7.91 20.75
CA LEU A 52 1.38 -6.91 20.67
C LEU A 52 1.06 -5.84 19.61
N LEU A 53 0.57 -6.27 18.45
CA LEU A 53 0.14 -5.38 17.38
C LEU A 53 -1.04 -4.49 17.82
N ARG A 54 -2.01 -5.07 18.52
CA ARG A 54 -3.15 -4.33 19.07
C ARG A 54 -2.70 -3.29 20.09
N ALA A 55 -1.73 -3.61 20.96
CA ALA A 55 -1.16 -2.65 21.89
C ALA A 55 -0.48 -1.47 21.18
N ALA A 56 0.07 -1.70 19.98
CA ALA A 56 0.60 -0.66 19.10
C ALA A 56 -0.48 0.06 18.26
N GLY A 57 -1.77 -0.25 18.46
CA GLY A 57 -2.89 0.36 17.72
C GLY A 57 -3.11 -0.23 16.32
N VAL A 58 -2.59 -1.43 16.05
CA VAL A 58 -2.72 -2.16 14.78
C VAL A 58 -3.64 -3.37 14.98
N ASP A 59 -4.78 -3.39 14.30
CA ASP A 59 -5.73 -4.52 14.37
C ASP A 59 -6.10 -5.01 12.97
N LEU A 60 -6.42 -6.30 12.82
CA LEU A 60 -6.80 -6.87 11.53
C LEU A 60 -8.29 -6.66 11.29
N LEU A 61 -8.63 -6.15 10.10
CA LEU A 61 -10.02 -5.91 9.69
C LEU A 61 -10.76 -7.19 9.29
N GLU A 62 -10.02 -8.24 8.92
CA GLU A 62 -10.55 -9.53 8.51
C GLU A 62 -9.71 -10.67 9.07
N ASP A 63 -10.32 -11.85 9.17
CA ASP A 63 -9.64 -13.06 9.61
C ASP A 63 -8.73 -13.61 8.49
N PRO A 64 -7.39 -13.61 8.67
CA PRO A 64 -6.47 -14.13 7.68
C PRO A 64 -6.51 -15.66 7.56
N GLU A 65 -7.04 -16.40 8.53
CA GLU A 65 -7.22 -17.86 8.42
C GLU A 65 -8.35 -18.21 7.44
N ALA A 66 -9.44 -17.43 7.46
CA ALA A 66 -10.57 -17.59 6.55
C ALA A 66 -10.33 -17.01 5.15
N SER A 67 -9.29 -16.18 4.98
CA SER A 67 -9.01 -15.45 3.74
C SER A 67 -7.90 -16.08 2.90
N ARG A 68 -8.10 -16.08 1.57
CA ARG A 68 -7.09 -16.48 0.58
C ARG A 68 -6.15 -15.35 0.18
N LYS A 69 -6.29 -14.16 0.78
CA LYS A 69 -5.42 -13.02 0.52
C LYS A 69 -4.02 -13.29 1.10
N LEU A 70 -3.00 -12.78 0.40
CA LEU A 70 -1.59 -12.84 0.82
C LEU A 70 -1.12 -11.56 1.50
N ILE A 71 -1.80 -10.44 1.23
CA ILE A 71 -1.49 -9.12 1.77
C ILE A 71 -2.74 -8.61 2.48
N PHE A 72 -2.57 -8.16 3.72
CA PHE A 72 -3.64 -7.60 4.55
C PHE A 72 -3.28 -6.17 4.92
N GLN A 73 -4.26 -5.28 4.82
CA GLN A 73 -4.13 -3.91 5.31
C GLN A 73 -4.75 -3.86 6.71
N PRO A 74 -3.94 -3.74 7.77
CA PRO A 74 -4.49 -3.61 9.11
C PRO A 74 -5.07 -2.21 9.32
N GLN A 75 -6.04 -2.11 10.23
CA GLN A 75 -6.50 -0.84 10.74
C GLN A 75 -5.42 -0.25 11.65
N THR A 76 -5.01 0.99 11.39
CA THR A 76 -4.11 1.76 12.26
C THR A 76 -4.89 2.90 12.91
N GLN A 77 -4.80 3.02 14.23
CA GLN A 77 -5.35 4.18 14.95
C GLN A 77 -4.22 5.07 15.45
N MET A 78 -3.97 6.17 14.73
CA MET A 78 -3.06 7.22 15.16
C MET A 78 -3.84 8.22 16.01
N TYR A 79 -3.62 8.24 17.34
CA TYR A 79 -4.14 9.29 18.21
C TYR A 79 -3.26 10.54 18.08
N VAL A 80 -3.75 11.54 17.36
CA VAL A 80 -3.20 12.90 17.34
C VAL A 80 -3.76 13.66 18.54
N TYR A 81 -2.88 14.26 19.35
CA TYR A 81 -3.23 15.13 20.48
C TYR A 81 -3.63 16.53 20.02
#